data_AF-A0A2W7IAF9-F1
#
_entry.id   AF-A0A2W7IAF9-F1
#
_cell.length_a   1.000
_cell.length_b   1.000
_cell.length_c   1.000
_cell.angle_alpha   90.00
_cell.angle_beta   90.00
_cell.angle_gamma   90.00
#
_symmetry.space_group_name_H-M   'P 1'
#
loop_
_entity.id
_entity.type
_entity.pdbx_description
1 polymer ?
#
loop_
_entity_poly.entity_id
_entity_poly.type
_entity_poly.pdbx_seq_one_letter_code
_entity_poly.pdbx_strand_id
1 'polypeptide(L)'
;MEDFSNAQVGAEFERWCAQIPDDPYRGQTTLGIIDVLRAHFLIADFFEGEGAGISAAGPMNLDLLHSAMYRQFGEFEKRSRFEVCATLFYGIIKNHCFYDANKRTALLSLLYHMERVGYCPTVSQQQIENFAVEVANDELPKRYARYGEVKKKSAYDPNVAFIADYLSRNSRKVENDNHVITYRQLEKILFRHGFRMENPSANTIDIIRYEERRFLGFARKAERTRIGMIGFPGMSIQVSRGDIKKVRIMTKLDYKNNVDSAAFYGKLDPISTLITTYQQPLRRLANR
;
A
#
# COMPACT_ATOMS: atom_id res chain seq x y z
N MET A 1 -17.14 5.09 0.99
CA MET A 1 -16.40 6.30 0.61
C MET A 1 -14.95 6.02 0.95
N GLU A 2 -14.07 6.00 -0.03
CA GLU A 2 -12.65 5.74 0.24
C GLU A 2 -12.08 6.90 1.07
N ASP A 3 -11.23 6.59 2.05
CA ASP A 3 -10.68 7.55 3.02
C ASP A 3 -9.55 8.41 2.38
N PHE A 4 -9.85 9.23 1.37
CA PHE A 4 -8.97 10.32 0.95
C PHE A 4 -9.04 11.44 1.99
N SER A 5 -7.89 12.02 2.34
CA SER A 5 -7.84 13.14 3.29
C SER A 5 -8.22 14.47 2.64
N ASN A 6 -7.96 14.63 1.34
CA ASN A 6 -8.40 15.73 0.51
C ASN A 6 -9.67 15.34 -0.29
N ALA A 7 -10.76 16.06 -0.05
CA ALA A 7 -12.04 15.85 -0.73
C ALA A 7 -11.96 16.07 -2.25
N GLN A 8 -11.10 16.97 -2.75
CA GLN A 8 -10.92 17.20 -4.18
C GLN A 8 -10.24 16.00 -4.86
N VAL A 9 -9.22 15.44 -4.22
CA VAL A 9 -8.53 14.23 -4.70
C VAL A 9 -9.51 13.04 -4.74
N GLY A 10 -10.34 12.90 -3.70
CA GLY A 10 -11.38 11.88 -3.65
C GLY A 10 -12.43 12.03 -4.76
N ALA A 11 -12.93 13.25 -4.98
CA ALA A 11 -13.90 13.52 -6.05
C ALA A 11 -13.32 13.24 -7.44
N GLU A 12 -12.05 13.59 -7.67
CA GLU A 12 -11.38 13.32 -8.94
C GLU A 12 -11.14 11.82 -9.16
N PHE A 13 -10.78 11.08 -8.11
CA PHE A 13 -10.71 9.62 -8.16
C PHE A 13 -12.06 8.99 -8.53
N GLU A 14 -13.15 9.43 -7.90
CA GLU A 14 -14.51 8.96 -8.21
C GLU A 14 -14.91 9.28 -9.65
N ARG A 15 -14.54 10.47 -10.18
CA ARG A 15 -14.75 10.86 -11.58
C ARG A 15 -14.04 9.92 -12.56
N TRP A 16 -12.82 9.48 -12.24
CA TRP A 16 -12.11 8.50 -13.08
C TRP A 16 -12.70 7.10 -12.97
N CYS A 17 -13.10 6.67 -11.77
CA CYS A 17 -13.78 5.38 -11.58
C CYS A 17 -15.08 5.31 -12.36
N ALA A 18 -15.85 6.40 -12.43
CA ALA A 18 -17.10 6.46 -13.19
C ALA A 18 -16.91 6.26 -14.71
N GLN A 19 -15.70 6.48 -15.24
CA GLN A 19 -15.35 6.24 -16.64
C GLN A 19 -14.93 4.79 -16.92
N ILE A 20 -14.81 3.97 -15.88
CA ILE A 20 -14.40 2.56 -15.97
C ILE A 20 -15.59 1.71 -15.51
N PRO A 21 -16.46 1.28 -16.45
CA PRO A 21 -17.70 0.59 -16.12
C PRO A 21 -17.46 -0.81 -15.51
N ASP A 22 -16.33 -1.43 -15.86
CA ASP A 22 -15.90 -2.73 -15.37
C ASP A 22 -14.39 -2.78 -15.13
N ASP A 23 -13.94 -3.64 -14.21
CA ASP A 23 -12.52 -3.89 -13.96
C ASP A 23 -12.17 -5.34 -14.40
N PRO A 24 -12.03 -5.59 -15.72
CA PRO A 24 -11.80 -6.93 -16.24
C PRO A 24 -10.40 -7.47 -15.86
N TYR A 25 -9.53 -6.62 -15.34
CA TYR A 25 -8.15 -6.97 -15.02
C TYR A 25 -8.00 -7.58 -13.63
N ARG A 26 -8.94 -7.32 -12.72
CA ARG A 26 -8.84 -7.78 -11.34
C ARG A 26 -9.03 -9.29 -11.27
N GLY A 27 -8.01 -10.00 -10.77
CA GLY A 27 -8.01 -11.45 -10.66
C GLY A 27 -7.32 -11.94 -9.38
N GLN A 28 -7.10 -13.26 -9.30
CA GLN A 28 -6.43 -13.87 -8.15
C GLN A 28 -4.95 -13.44 -8.05
N THR A 29 -4.29 -13.27 -9.20
CA THR A 29 -2.85 -12.95 -9.30
C THR A 29 -2.57 -11.62 -9.99
N THR A 30 -3.59 -10.91 -10.47
CA THR A 30 -3.50 -9.65 -11.21
C THR A 30 -4.11 -8.50 -10.40
N LEU A 31 -3.59 -7.30 -10.60
CA LEU A 31 -4.23 -6.08 -10.08
C LEU A 31 -5.31 -5.60 -11.05
N GLY A 32 -6.35 -5.01 -10.47
CA GLY A 32 -7.38 -4.30 -11.20
C GLY A 32 -6.94 -2.88 -11.57
N ILE A 33 -7.59 -2.29 -12.58
CA ILE A 33 -7.29 -0.91 -13.00
C ILE A 33 -7.65 0.09 -11.89
N ILE A 34 -8.69 -0.22 -11.11
CA ILE A 34 -9.08 0.60 -9.95
C ILE A 34 -8.00 0.53 -8.86
N ASP A 35 -7.31 -0.61 -8.66
CA ASP A 35 -6.20 -0.68 -7.70
C ASP A 35 -5.05 0.26 -8.08
N VAL A 36 -4.72 0.34 -9.37
CA VAL A 36 -3.62 1.19 -9.88
C VAL A 36 -4.00 2.66 -9.85
N LEU A 37 -5.24 3.01 -10.24
CA LEU A 37 -5.77 4.36 -10.06
C LEU A 37 -5.73 4.77 -8.59
N ARG A 38 -6.19 3.89 -7.71
CA ARG A 38 -6.23 4.17 -6.28
C ARG A 38 -4.84 4.39 -5.70
N ALA A 39 -3.84 3.59 -6.10
CA ALA A 39 -2.45 3.83 -5.76
C ALA A 39 -1.97 5.21 -6.22
N HIS A 40 -2.31 5.62 -7.43
CA HIS A 40 -1.96 6.94 -7.97
C HIS A 40 -2.58 8.09 -7.16
N PHE A 41 -3.89 8.04 -6.92
CA PHE A 41 -4.61 9.09 -6.20
C PHE A 41 -4.23 9.15 -4.72
N LEU A 42 -3.90 8.03 -4.08
CA LEU A 42 -3.38 8.05 -2.72
C LEU A 42 -1.98 8.66 -2.62
N ILE A 43 -1.15 8.57 -3.68
CA ILE A 43 0.11 9.32 -3.73
C ILE A 43 -0.18 10.82 -3.85
N ALA A 44 -1.15 11.23 -4.68
CA ALA A 44 -1.56 12.63 -4.76
C ALA A 44 -1.99 13.16 -3.38
N ASP A 45 -2.92 12.46 -2.73
CA ASP A 45 -3.47 12.81 -1.42
C ASP A 45 -2.39 12.91 -0.34
N PHE A 46 -1.50 11.91 -0.28
CA PHE A 46 -0.50 11.82 0.79
C PHE A 46 0.56 12.92 0.69
N PHE A 47 1.02 13.26 -0.52
CA PHE A 47 2.14 14.19 -0.72
C PHE A 47 1.76 15.64 -0.99
N GLU A 48 0.48 15.93 -1.26
CA GLU A 48 -0.02 17.29 -1.47
C GLU A 48 0.29 18.21 -0.28
N GLY A 49 0.03 17.75 0.95
CA GLY A 49 0.33 18.49 2.17
C GLY A 49 1.83 18.65 2.50
N GLU A 50 2.71 18.01 1.74
CA GLU A 50 4.17 17.98 2.00
C GLU A 50 4.99 18.81 1.01
N GLY A 51 4.35 19.53 0.07
CA GLY A 51 5.05 20.28 -0.98
C GLY A 51 5.77 19.39 -2.00
N ALA A 52 5.50 18.08 -1.99
CA ALA A 52 6.02 17.06 -2.91
C ALA A 52 4.88 16.40 -3.72
N GLY A 53 3.77 17.11 -3.87
CA GLY A 53 2.55 16.65 -4.52
C GLY A 53 2.73 16.24 -5.98
N ILE A 54 1.64 15.82 -6.59
CA ILE A 54 1.56 15.54 -8.02
C ILE A 54 1.05 16.81 -8.70
N SER A 55 1.67 17.25 -9.79
CA SER A 55 1.25 18.48 -10.51
C SER A 55 -0.13 18.35 -11.14
N ALA A 56 -0.47 17.16 -11.63
CA ALA A 56 -1.79 16.78 -12.12
C ALA A 56 -2.05 15.31 -11.79
N ALA A 57 -3.07 15.05 -10.97
CA ALA A 57 -3.48 13.69 -10.61
C ALA A 57 -4.42 13.10 -11.67
N GLY A 58 -4.15 11.86 -12.07
CA GLY A 58 -4.97 11.09 -12.99
C GLY A 58 -4.21 10.59 -14.22
N PRO A 59 -4.82 9.63 -14.95
CA PRO A 59 -4.27 9.15 -16.21
C PRO A 59 -4.10 10.28 -17.23
N MET A 60 -3.01 10.25 -17.99
CA MET A 60 -2.85 11.10 -19.17
C MET A 60 -3.83 10.66 -20.26
N ASN A 61 -3.97 9.34 -20.43
CA ASN A 61 -4.95 8.72 -21.31
C ASN A 61 -5.32 7.34 -20.71
N LEU A 62 -6.61 7.05 -20.58
CA LEU A 62 -7.09 5.75 -20.11
C LEU A 62 -6.61 4.60 -21.00
N ASP A 63 -6.46 4.78 -22.31
CA ASP A 63 -5.95 3.75 -23.23
C ASP A 63 -4.52 3.35 -22.89
N LEU A 64 -3.69 4.29 -22.44
CA LEU A 64 -2.32 4.00 -22.00
C LEU A 64 -2.32 3.16 -20.72
N LEU A 65 -3.23 3.47 -19.80
CA LEU A 65 -3.42 2.70 -18.57
C LEU A 65 -3.96 1.30 -18.91
N HIS A 66 -5.03 1.19 -19.70
CA HIS A 66 -5.57 -0.09 -20.19
C HIS A 66 -4.49 -0.92 -20.91
N SER A 67 -3.64 -0.30 -21.72
CA SER A 67 -2.49 -0.96 -22.35
C SER A 67 -1.51 -1.53 -21.31
N ALA A 68 -1.18 -0.77 -20.26
CA ALA A 68 -0.33 -1.26 -19.17
C ALA A 68 -0.99 -2.40 -18.38
N MET A 69 -2.30 -2.31 -18.15
CA MET A 69 -3.09 -3.34 -17.46
C MET A 69 -3.18 -4.64 -18.26
N TYR A 70 -3.42 -4.53 -19.57
CA TYR A 70 -3.57 -5.67 -20.48
C TYR A 70 -2.28 -6.49 -20.58
N ARG A 71 -1.09 -5.87 -20.41
CA ARG A 71 0.20 -6.58 -20.40
C ARG A 71 0.28 -7.70 -19.36
N GLN A 72 -0.53 -7.67 -18.31
CA GLN A 72 -0.63 -8.76 -17.32
C GLN A 72 -1.13 -10.07 -17.97
N PHE A 73 -1.94 -9.95 -19.02
CA PHE A 73 -2.55 -11.03 -19.78
C PHE A 73 -1.73 -11.23 -21.06
N GLY A 74 -1.09 -12.38 -21.19
CA GLY A 74 -0.32 -12.70 -22.38
C GLY A 74 -0.31 -14.20 -22.64
N GLU A 75 -0.02 -14.57 -23.88
CA GLU A 75 -0.26 -15.89 -24.48
C GLU A 75 0.57 -17.05 -23.89
N PHE A 76 1.48 -16.78 -22.96
CA PHE A 76 2.27 -17.83 -22.33
C PHE A 76 1.50 -18.44 -21.15
N GLU A 77 1.04 -19.68 -21.33
CA GLU A 77 0.13 -20.42 -20.44
C GLU A 77 0.55 -20.52 -18.96
N LYS A 78 1.77 -20.13 -18.57
CA LYS A 78 2.21 -20.17 -17.15
C LYS A 78 3.16 -19.03 -16.79
N ARG A 79 2.65 -17.79 -16.73
CA ARG A 79 3.38 -16.72 -16.04
C ARG A 79 3.39 -16.95 -14.53
N SER A 80 4.57 -16.91 -13.94
CA SER A 80 4.77 -16.85 -12.50
C SER A 80 4.19 -15.55 -11.93
N ARG A 81 3.88 -15.55 -10.63
CA ARG A 81 3.39 -14.36 -9.90
C ARG A 81 4.32 -13.16 -10.09
N PHE A 82 5.63 -13.38 -10.13
CA PHE A 82 6.63 -12.33 -10.34
C PHE A 82 6.62 -11.77 -11.77
N GLU A 83 6.37 -12.60 -12.77
CA GLU A 83 6.23 -12.14 -14.16
C GLU A 83 4.99 -11.26 -14.33
N VAL A 84 3.87 -11.64 -13.71
CA VAL A 84 2.66 -10.80 -13.72
C VAL A 84 2.94 -9.44 -13.03
N CYS A 85 3.58 -9.43 -11.85
CA CYS A 85 4.01 -8.20 -11.20
C CYS A 85 4.96 -7.36 -12.08
N ALA A 86 5.93 -8.01 -12.72
CA ALA A 86 6.92 -7.37 -13.58
C ALA A 86 6.30 -6.70 -14.81
N THR A 87 5.34 -7.37 -15.46
CA THR A 87 4.66 -6.84 -16.65
C THR A 87 3.91 -5.56 -16.34
N LEU A 88 3.17 -5.51 -15.24
CA LEU A 88 2.41 -4.32 -14.83
C LEU A 88 3.37 -3.20 -14.41
N PHE A 89 4.38 -3.50 -13.60
CA PHE A 89 5.38 -2.54 -13.15
C PHE A 89 6.10 -1.89 -14.34
N TYR A 90 6.58 -2.70 -15.28
CA TYR A 90 7.23 -2.22 -16.49
C TYR A 90 6.27 -1.40 -17.36
N GLY A 91 5.03 -1.88 -17.52
CA GLY A 91 3.97 -1.21 -18.27
C GLY A 91 3.69 0.20 -17.75
N ILE A 92 3.46 0.36 -16.44
CA ILE A 92 3.17 1.68 -15.85
C ILE A 92 4.35 2.64 -16.04
N ILE A 93 5.58 2.17 -15.81
CA ILE A 93 6.79 3.00 -15.96
C ILE A 93 6.97 3.45 -17.40
N LYS A 94 6.90 2.54 -18.37
CA LYS A 94 7.28 2.84 -19.76
C LYS A 94 6.17 3.45 -20.59
N ASN A 95 4.91 3.12 -20.32
CA ASN A 95 3.78 3.73 -21.03
C ASN A 95 3.52 5.17 -20.56
N HIS A 96 4.10 5.62 -19.43
CA HIS A 96 3.82 6.93 -18.83
C HIS A 96 2.30 7.20 -18.72
N CYS A 97 1.59 6.27 -18.08
CA CYS A 97 0.12 6.25 -18.06
C CYS A 97 -0.51 7.50 -17.41
N PHE A 98 0.24 8.20 -16.56
CA PHE A 98 -0.20 9.34 -15.75
C PHE A 98 0.52 10.62 -16.17
N TYR A 99 -0.12 11.78 -15.94
CA TYR A 99 0.52 13.08 -16.20
C TYR A 99 1.80 13.28 -15.40
N ASP A 100 1.82 12.81 -14.16
CA ASP A 100 2.98 12.82 -13.27
C ASP A 100 2.98 11.57 -12.37
N ALA A 101 4.05 11.36 -11.60
CA ALA A 101 4.19 10.31 -10.60
C ALA A 101 4.17 8.87 -11.15
N ASN A 102 4.47 8.65 -12.43
CA ASN A 102 4.53 7.31 -13.04
C ASN A 102 5.44 6.35 -12.27
N LYS A 103 6.66 6.77 -11.90
CA LYS A 103 7.59 5.94 -11.11
C LYS A 103 7.06 5.65 -9.70
N ARG A 104 6.48 6.65 -9.03
CA ARG A 104 5.87 6.50 -7.69
C ARG A 104 4.70 5.51 -7.74
N THR A 105 3.82 5.69 -8.73
CA THR A 105 2.64 4.85 -8.96
C THR A 105 3.03 3.42 -9.30
N ALA A 106 4.03 3.25 -10.17
CA ALA A 106 4.54 1.94 -10.52
C ALA A 106 5.15 1.22 -9.31
N LEU A 107 6.00 1.90 -8.52
CA LEU A 107 6.60 1.30 -7.34
C LEU A 107 5.54 0.90 -6.30
N LEU A 108 4.59 1.78 -6.01
CA LEU A 108 3.52 1.49 -5.06
C LEU A 108 2.61 0.35 -5.55
N SER A 109 2.26 0.35 -6.84
CA SER A 109 1.47 -0.73 -7.46
C SER A 109 2.22 -2.06 -7.41
N LEU A 110 3.53 -2.07 -7.69
CA LEU A 110 4.37 -3.26 -7.59
C LEU A 110 4.39 -3.82 -6.15
N LEU A 111 4.59 -2.96 -5.15
CA LEU A 111 4.60 -3.37 -3.75
C LEU A 111 3.25 -3.97 -3.32
N TYR A 112 2.15 -3.34 -3.71
CA TYR A 112 0.80 -3.84 -3.44
C TYR A 112 0.53 -5.16 -4.17
N HIS A 113 0.96 -5.28 -5.43
CA HIS A 113 0.83 -6.49 -6.23
C HIS A 113 1.59 -7.65 -5.58
N MET A 114 2.82 -7.42 -5.15
CA MET A 114 3.64 -8.43 -4.45
C MET A 114 2.96 -8.89 -3.15
N GLU A 115 2.45 -7.96 -2.34
CA GLU A 115 1.73 -8.28 -1.11
C GLU A 115 0.47 -9.13 -1.39
N ARG A 116 -0.30 -8.75 -2.41
CA ARG A 116 -1.48 -9.48 -2.90
C ARG A 116 -1.17 -10.91 -3.31
N VAL A 117 0.02 -11.16 -3.87
CA VAL A 117 0.46 -12.51 -4.27
C VAL A 117 1.28 -13.22 -3.19
N GLY A 118 1.37 -12.65 -1.99
CA GLY A 118 1.94 -13.26 -0.79
C GLY A 118 3.45 -13.06 -0.62
N TYR A 119 4.02 -12.02 -1.21
CA TYR A 119 5.45 -11.72 -1.18
C TYR A 119 5.74 -10.29 -0.71
N CYS A 120 6.90 -10.07 -0.12
CA CYS A 120 7.42 -8.74 0.18
C CYS A 120 8.92 -8.65 -0.14
N PRO A 121 9.44 -7.46 -0.50
CA PRO A 121 10.86 -7.28 -0.77
C PRO A 121 11.74 -7.58 0.45
N THR A 122 12.91 -8.18 0.23
CA THR A 122 13.97 -8.35 1.24
C THR A 122 15.07 -7.30 1.11
N VAL A 123 15.14 -6.62 -0.04
CA VAL A 123 16.04 -5.50 -0.29
C VAL A 123 15.60 -4.25 0.46
N SER A 124 16.56 -3.36 0.71
CA SER A 124 16.27 -2.06 1.33
C SER A 124 15.34 -1.21 0.46
N GLN A 125 14.65 -0.29 1.11
CA GLN A 125 13.81 0.71 0.44
C GLN A 125 14.57 1.53 -0.62
N GLN A 126 15.84 1.85 -0.36
CA GLN A 126 16.69 2.57 -1.32
C GLN A 126 17.03 1.71 -2.55
N GLN A 127 17.21 0.40 -2.38
CA GLN A 127 17.50 -0.50 -3.49
C GLN A 127 16.30 -0.67 -4.42
N ILE A 128 15.09 -0.86 -3.88
CA ILE A 128 13.89 -0.98 -4.72
C ILE A 128 13.52 0.34 -5.40
N GLU A 129 13.78 1.47 -4.74
CA GLU A 129 13.68 2.81 -5.35
C GLU A 129 14.64 2.96 -6.53
N ASN A 130 15.93 2.65 -6.32
CA ASN A 130 16.94 2.72 -7.38
C ASN A 130 16.56 1.80 -8.53
N PHE A 131 16.08 0.59 -8.24
CA PHE A 131 15.64 -0.34 -9.26
C PHE A 131 14.50 0.24 -10.13
N ALA A 132 13.54 0.96 -9.54
CA ALA A 132 12.50 1.64 -10.31
C ALA A 132 13.06 2.74 -11.25
N VAL A 133 14.05 3.51 -10.79
CA VAL A 133 14.75 4.49 -11.64
C VAL A 133 15.52 3.81 -12.77
N GLU A 134 16.20 2.70 -12.47
CA GLU A 134 16.98 1.93 -13.44
C GLU A 134 16.11 1.30 -14.52
N VAL A 135 14.90 0.83 -14.17
CA VAL A 135 13.90 0.37 -15.14
C VAL A 135 13.41 1.53 -16.01
N ALA A 136 13.11 2.68 -15.42
CA ALA A 136 12.64 3.85 -16.16
C ALA A 136 13.65 4.33 -17.21
N ASN A 137 14.93 4.32 -16.84
CA ASN A 137 16.05 4.83 -17.63
C ASN A 137 16.73 3.76 -18.52
N ASP A 138 16.11 2.58 -18.69
CA ASP A 138 16.64 1.46 -19.49
C ASP A 138 18.07 1.03 -19.10
N GLU A 139 18.37 1.08 -17.79
CA GLU A 139 19.71 0.84 -17.25
C GLU A 139 19.97 -0.61 -16.87
N LEU A 140 18.96 -1.48 -16.97
CA LEU A 140 19.09 -2.89 -16.59
C LEU A 140 20.27 -3.61 -17.30
N PRO A 141 20.45 -3.47 -18.63
CA PRO A 141 21.52 -4.17 -19.34
C PRO A 141 22.92 -3.72 -18.92
N LYS A 142 23.09 -2.44 -18.56
CA LYS A 142 24.40 -1.87 -18.19
C LYS A 142 24.74 -2.09 -16.71
N ARG A 143 23.74 -2.20 -15.82
CA ARG A 143 23.95 -2.32 -14.38
C ARG A 143 24.03 -3.75 -13.87
N TYR A 144 23.44 -4.70 -14.58
CA TYR A 144 23.31 -6.06 -14.09
C TYR A 144 23.92 -7.06 -15.06
N ALA A 145 25.07 -7.63 -14.70
CA ALA A 145 25.72 -8.69 -15.49
C ALA A 145 24.77 -9.86 -15.80
N ARG A 146 23.93 -10.22 -14.82
CA ARG A 146 22.91 -11.27 -14.94
C ARG A 146 21.83 -10.99 -15.99
N TYR A 147 21.64 -9.73 -16.40
CA TYR A 147 20.70 -9.38 -17.46
C TYR A 147 20.99 -10.16 -18.75
N GLY A 148 22.27 -10.31 -19.11
CA GLY A 148 22.68 -11.09 -20.29
C GLY A 148 22.30 -12.56 -20.21
N GLU A 149 22.35 -13.17 -19.02
CA GLU A 149 21.94 -14.56 -18.80
C GLU A 149 20.42 -14.73 -18.91
N VAL A 150 19.66 -13.81 -18.30
CA VAL A 150 18.19 -13.84 -18.34
C VAL A 150 17.69 -13.62 -19.76
N LYS A 151 18.25 -12.62 -20.48
CA LYS A 151 17.91 -12.31 -21.87
C LYS A 151 18.11 -13.51 -22.80
N LYS A 152 19.14 -14.33 -22.59
CA LYS A 152 19.39 -15.54 -23.41
C LYS A 152 18.36 -16.65 -23.17
N LYS A 153 17.74 -16.69 -21.98
CA LYS A 153 16.79 -17.73 -21.57
C LYS A 153 15.33 -17.30 -21.71
N SER A 154 15.06 -16.01 -21.84
CA SER A 154 13.71 -15.46 -21.92
C SER A 154 13.08 -15.68 -23.30
N ALA A 155 11.86 -16.21 -23.34
CA ALA A 155 11.06 -16.33 -24.56
C ALA A 155 10.24 -15.06 -24.88
N TYR A 156 10.32 -14.04 -24.03
CA TYR A 156 9.58 -12.78 -24.13
C TYR A 156 10.48 -11.59 -23.76
N ASP A 157 9.90 -10.40 -23.64
CA ASP A 157 10.59 -9.15 -23.28
C ASP A 157 11.65 -9.35 -22.17
N PRO A 158 12.95 -9.15 -22.48
CA PRO A 158 14.03 -9.40 -21.54
C PRO A 158 14.05 -8.44 -20.35
N ASN A 159 13.47 -7.24 -20.47
CA ASN A 159 13.33 -6.33 -19.34
C ASN A 159 12.33 -6.89 -18.33
N VAL A 160 11.16 -7.34 -18.81
CA VAL A 160 10.16 -7.98 -17.97
C VAL A 160 10.71 -9.25 -17.32
N ALA A 161 11.42 -10.08 -18.10
CA ALA A 161 12.01 -11.31 -17.58
C ALA A 161 13.04 -11.03 -16.50
N PHE A 162 13.88 -9.99 -16.69
CA PHE A 162 14.86 -9.59 -15.70
C PHE A 162 14.22 -9.00 -14.45
N ILE A 163 13.16 -8.19 -14.59
CA ILE A 163 12.40 -7.68 -13.45
C ILE A 163 11.82 -8.84 -12.65
N ALA A 164 11.22 -9.84 -13.29
CA ALA A 164 10.70 -11.02 -12.61
C ALA A 164 11.80 -11.80 -11.86
N ASP A 165 12.95 -12.03 -12.51
CA ASP A 165 14.13 -12.65 -11.88
C ASP A 165 14.61 -11.83 -10.67
N TYR A 166 14.70 -10.50 -10.80
CA TYR A 166 15.08 -9.61 -9.71
C TYR A 166 14.10 -9.73 -8.53
N LEU A 167 12.80 -9.65 -8.79
CA LEU A 167 11.78 -9.75 -7.73
C LEU A 167 11.83 -11.10 -7.02
N SER A 168 11.98 -12.19 -7.77
CA SER A 168 12.03 -13.54 -7.19
C SER A 168 13.23 -13.75 -6.25
N ARG A 169 14.39 -13.17 -6.57
CA ARG A 169 15.61 -13.27 -5.74
C ARG A 169 15.63 -12.29 -4.57
N ASN A 170 14.90 -11.18 -4.69
CA ASN A 170 14.89 -10.09 -3.73
C ASN A 170 13.57 -9.98 -2.98
N SER A 171 12.85 -11.10 -2.82
CA SER A 171 11.63 -11.17 -2.05
C SER A 171 11.56 -12.43 -1.21
N ARG A 172 10.68 -12.39 -0.20
CA ARG A 172 10.34 -13.53 0.64
C ARG A 172 8.82 -13.65 0.71
N LYS A 173 8.33 -14.82 1.10
CA LYS A 173 6.91 -14.97 1.43
C LYS A 173 6.57 -14.09 2.64
N VAL A 174 5.40 -13.46 2.60
CA VAL A 174 4.86 -12.77 3.77
C VAL A 174 4.51 -13.81 4.82
N GLU A 175 5.16 -13.74 5.97
CA GLU A 175 4.73 -14.45 7.17
C GLU A 175 3.63 -13.61 7.82
N ASN A 176 2.50 -14.24 8.17
CA ASN A 176 1.23 -13.62 8.59
C ASN A 176 1.27 -12.68 9.82
N ASP A 177 2.45 -12.32 10.37
CA ASP A 177 2.55 -11.78 11.73
C ASP A 177 3.34 -10.45 11.90
N ASN A 178 3.74 -9.78 10.82
CA ASN A 178 4.56 -8.55 10.89
C ASN A 178 3.91 -7.30 10.28
N HIS A 179 2.62 -7.06 10.56
CA HIS A 179 2.00 -5.79 10.17
C HIS A 179 2.62 -4.63 10.97
N VAL A 180 3.23 -3.68 10.25
CA VAL A 180 3.72 -2.42 10.81
C VAL A 180 2.67 -1.36 10.53
N ILE A 181 2.20 -0.68 11.57
CA ILE A 181 1.10 0.30 11.46
C ILE A 181 1.48 1.60 12.16
N THR A 182 0.91 2.73 11.72
CA THR A 182 1.05 4.01 12.43
C THR A 182 0.00 4.18 13.53
N TYR A 183 0.21 5.17 14.40
CA TYR A 183 -0.81 5.56 15.39
C TYR A 183 -2.12 5.99 14.72
N ARG A 184 -2.07 6.68 13.57
CA ARG A 184 -3.28 7.01 12.79
C ARG A 184 -4.04 5.75 12.37
N GLN A 185 -3.33 4.73 11.90
CA GLN A 185 -3.92 3.45 11.51
C GLN A 185 -4.44 2.68 12.73
N LEU A 186 -3.70 2.69 13.83
CA LEU A 186 -4.13 2.10 15.09
C LEU A 186 -5.41 2.78 15.60
N GLU A 187 -5.52 4.10 15.51
CA GLU A 187 -6.76 4.84 15.86
C GLU A 187 -7.93 4.32 15.07
N LYS A 188 -7.79 4.14 13.75
CA LYS A 188 -8.84 3.58 12.90
C LYS A 188 -9.24 2.16 13.30
N ILE A 189 -8.27 1.31 13.67
CA ILE A 189 -8.57 -0.05 14.15
C ILE A 189 -9.37 0.05 15.46
N LEU A 190 -8.82 0.76 16.44
CA LEU A 190 -9.41 0.92 17.78
C LEU A 190 -10.80 1.55 17.71
N PHE A 191 -10.98 2.53 16.84
CA PHE A 191 -12.25 3.21 16.60
C PHE A 191 -13.38 2.24 16.30
N ARG A 192 -13.12 1.27 15.41
CA ARG A 192 -14.09 0.25 14.98
C ARG A 192 -14.45 -0.74 16.08
N HIS A 193 -13.58 -0.89 17.07
CA HIS A 193 -13.79 -1.76 18.22
C HIS A 193 -14.30 -0.99 19.46
N GLY A 194 -14.70 0.27 19.31
CA GLY A 194 -15.27 1.07 20.40
C GLY A 194 -14.21 1.71 21.31
N PHE A 195 -12.99 1.84 20.84
CA PHE A 195 -11.89 2.49 21.55
C PHE A 195 -11.46 3.79 20.86
N ARG A 196 -10.77 4.67 21.58
CA ARG A 196 -10.15 5.90 21.07
C ARG A 196 -8.80 6.11 21.73
N MET A 197 -7.89 6.79 21.05
CA MET A 197 -6.70 7.35 21.65
C MET A 197 -6.88 8.83 22.01
N GLU A 198 -6.75 9.17 23.29
CA GLU A 198 -7.02 10.53 23.81
C GLU A 198 -5.98 10.96 24.84
N ASN A 199 -6.06 12.23 25.28
CA ASN A 199 -5.20 12.83 26.30
C ASN A 199 -3.68 12.64 26.05
N PRO A 200 -3.14 13.03 24.87
CA PRO A 200 -1.72 12.91 24.62
C PRO A 200 -0.92 13.74 25.63
N SER A 201 0.02 13.10 26.33
CA SER A 201 0.85 13.72 27.37
C SER A 201 2.18 12.99 27.53
N ALA A 202 3.27 13.75 27.70
CA ALA A 202 4.62 13.20 27.97
C ALA A 202 5.02 12.01 27.09
N ASN A 203 4.83 12.13 25.76
CA ASN A 203 5.12 11.07 24.77
C ASN A 203 4.30 9.78 24.99
N THR A 204 3.11 9.90 25.56
CA THR A 204 2.16 8.80 25.79
C THR A 204 0.74 9.22 25.40
N ILE A 205 -0.13 8.24 25.18
CA ILE A 205 -1.55 8.46 24.87
C ILE A 205 -2.42 7.42 25.59
N ASP A 206 -3.61 7.83 26.01
CA ASP A 206 -4.56 6.97 26.70
C ASP A 206 -5.41 6.19 25.71
N ILE A 207 -5.63 4.91 25.99
CA ILE A 207 -6.64 4.09 25.31
C ILE A 207 -7.92 4.14 26.13
N ILE A 208 -8.98 4.65 25.51
CA ILE A 208 -10.26 4.89 26.17
C ILE A 208 -11.34 4.07 25.48
N ARG A 209 -12.19 3.43 26.26
CA ARG A 209 -13.37 2.69 25.78
C ARG A 209 -14.61 3.56 25.94
N TYR A 210 -15.45 3.54 24.91
CA TYR A 210 -16.78 4.14 24.91
C TYR A 210 -17.82 3.02 24.94
N GLU A 211 -18.60 2.93 26.02
CA GLU A 211 -19.73 2.00 26.14
C GLU A 211 -21.03 2.77 26.36
N GLU A 212 -22.12 2.37 25.70
CA GLU A 212 -23.46 2.80 26.10
C GLU A 212 -23.99 1.86 27.17
N ARG A 213 -24.17 2.36 28.40
CA ARG A 213 -24.87 1.59 29.44
C ARG A 213 -26.34 2.01 29.50
N ARG A 214 -27.22 1.01 29.53
CA ARG A 214 -28.63 1.20 29.88
C ARG A 214 -28.76 1.24 31.40
N PHE A 215 -29.17 2.37 31.93
CA PHE A 215 -29.54 2.49 33.33
C PHE A 215 -31.05 2.29 33.46
N LEU A 216 -31.43 1.22 34.17
CA LEU A 216 -32.80 0.90 34.59
C LEU A 216 -33.88 1.10 33.51
N GLY A 217 -33.61 0.71 32.26
CA GLY A 217 -34.58 0.74 31.16
C GLY A 217 -34.87 2.11 30.52
N PHE A 218 -34.50 3.24 31.14
CA PHE A 218 -34.97 4.56 30.70
C PHE A 218 -33.89 5.52 30.17
N ALA A 219 -32.61 5.30 30.44
CA ALA A 219 -31.54 6.18 29.95
C ALA A 219 -30.34 5.43 29.38
N ARG A 220 -29.89 5.84 28.18
CA ARG A 220 -28.57 5.48 27.63
C ARG A 220 -27.58 6.52 28.11
N LYS A 221 -26.59 6.12 28.92
CA LYS A 221 -25.48 6.98 29.30
C LYS A 221 -24.21 6.45 28.67
N ALA A 222 -23.51 7.29 27.92
CA ALA A 222 -22.18 6.97 27.43
C ALA A 222 -21.20 6.97 28.61
N GLU A 223 -20.61 5.81 28.90
CA GLU A 223 -19.58 5.63 29.91
C GLU A 223 -18.21 5.64 29.23
N ARG A 224 -17.33 6.51 29.71
CA ARG A 224 -15.96 6.69 29.23
C ARG A 224 -15.01 6.07 30.25
N THR A 225 -14.31 4.99 29.88
CA THR A 225 -13.39 4.29 30.78
C THR A 225 -11.99 4.25 30.19
N ARG A 226 -10.99 4.70 30.97
CA ARG A 226 -9.58 4.56 30.60
C ARG A 226 -9.14 3.11 30.78
N ILE A 227 -8.68 2.48 29.70
CA ILE A 227 -8.26 1.08 29.67
C ILE A 227 -6.76 0.95 29.94
N GLY A 228 -5.98 1.91 29.47
CA GLY A 228 -4.53 1.92 29.66
C GLY A 228 -3.87 3.07 28.89
N MET A 229 -2.55 2.98 28.75
CA MET A 229 -1.74 3.94 28.02
C MET A 229 -0.61 3.25 27.25
N ILE A 230 -0.19 3.87 26.14
CA ILE A 230 0.95 3.44 25.32
C ILE A 230 1.87 4.61 25.01
N GLY A 231 3.09 4.33 24.52
CA GLY A 231 3.95 5.39 23.96
C GLY A 231 3.25 6.09 22.79
N PHE A 232 3.54 7.37 22.57
CA PHE A 232 2.92 8.19 21.53
C PHE A 232 3.85 9.35 21.10
N PRO A 233 4.75 9.10 20.13
CA PRO A 233 5.58 10.13 19.52
C PRO A 233 4.86 10.97 18.45
N GLY A 234 3.70 10.52 17.96
CA GLY A 234 2.87 11.27 17.02
C GLY A 234 2.06 10.37 16.08
N MET A 235 1.01 10.94 15.47
CA MET A 235 0.04 10.19 14.64
C MET A 235 0.67 9.49 13.43
N SER A 236 1.67 10.10 12.81
CA SER A 236 2.33 9.58 11.60
C SER A 236 3.47 8.61 11.89
N ILE A 237 3.77 8.36 13.17
CA ILE A 237 4.88 7.48 13.57
C ILE A 237 4.39 6.03 13.66
N GLN A 238 5.29 5.08 13.38
CA GLN A 238 5.03 3.66 13.54
C GLN A 238 4.86 3.29 15.01
N VAL A 239 3.84 2.48 15.30
CA VAL A 239 3.63 1.94 16.64
C VAL A 239 4.65 0.85 16.92
N SER A 240 5.29 0.88 18.09
CA SER A 240 6.24 -0.16 18.47
C SER A 240 5.55 -1.53 18.60
N ARG A 241 6.27 -2.62 18.33
CA ARG A 241 5.74 -3.99 18.54
C ARG A 241 5.28 -4.22 19.98
N GLY A 242 6.00 -3.62 20.93
CA GLY A 242 5.65 -3.67 22.35
C GLY A 242 4.29 -3.01 22.63
N ASP A 243 4.09 -1.80 22.08
CA ASP A 243 2.82 -1.08 22.23
C ASP A 243 1.67 -1.78 21.51
N ILE A 244 1.87 -2.33 20.31
CA ILE A 244 0.84 -3.14 19.62
C ILE A 244 0.42 -4.33 20.48
N LYS A 245 1.38 -5.09 21.00
CA LYS A 245 1.10 -6.22 21.89
C LYS A 245 0.33 -5.76 23.14
N LYS A 246 0.76 -4.65 23.74
CA LYS A 246 0.13 -4.06 24.93
C LYS A 246 -1.31 -3.64 24.65
N VAL A 247 -1.56 -2.98 23.52
CA VAL A 247 -2.90 -2.55 23.08
C VAL A 247 -3.80 -3.75 22.85
N ARG A 248 -3.35 -4.75 22.09
CA ARG A 248 -4.15 -5.95 21.79
C ARG A 248 -4.59 -6.66 23.07
N ILE A 249 -3.68 -6.81 24.03
CA ILE A 249 -3.99 -7.41 25.33
C ILE A 249 -4.99 -6.54 26.12
N MET A 250 -4.72 -5.24 26.29
CA MET A 250 -5.56 -4.38 27.13
C MET A 250 -6.97 -4.17 26.55
N THR A 251 -7.09 -4.19 25.21
CA THR A 251 -8.37 -4.03 24.50
C THR A 251 -9.08 -5.36 24.24
N LYS A 252 -8.48 -6.49 24.61
CA LYS A 252 -8.98 -7.85 24.30
C LYS A 252 -9.14 -8.09 22.80
N LEU A 253 -8.29 -7.46 21.98
CA LEU A 253 -8.21 -7.66 20.54
C LEU A 253 -7.04 -8.60 20.20
N ASP A 254 -7.04 -9.76 20.86
CA ASP A 254 -6.03 -10.80 20.72
C ASP A 254 -6.65 -12.19 20.48
N TYR A 255 -5.79 -13.16 20.19
CA TYR A 255 -6.22 -14.53 19.88
C TYR A 255 -7.03 -15.19 21.01
N LYS A 256 -6.74 -14.87 22.28
CA LYS A 256 -7.48 -15.41 23.43
C LYS A 256 -8.94 -14.97 23.44
N ASN A 257 -9.25 -13.89 22.74
CA ASN A 257 -10.58 -13.33 22.58
C ASN A 257 -11.11 -13.50 21.13
N ASN A 258 -10.58 -14.48 20.39
CA ASN A 258 -10.95 -14.82 19.00
C ASN A 258 -10.70 -13.68 17.99
N VAL A 259 -9.73 -12.79 18.26
CA VAL A 259 -9.28 -11.76 17.32
C VAL A 259 -7.86 -12.08 16.88
N ASP A 260 -7.74 -12.81 15.77
CA ASP A 260 -6.44 -13.10 15.16
C ASP A 260 -5.82 -11.84 14.51
N SER A 261 -4.58 -11.95 14.03
CA SER A 261 -3.90 -10.83 13.39
C SER A 261 -4.65 -10.35 12.13
N ALA A 262 -5.25 -11.26 11.35
CA ALA A 262 -6.04 -10.90 10.18
C ALA A 262 -7.32 -10.15 10.57
N ALA A 263 -8.01 -10.49 11.65
CA ALA A 263 -9.18 -9.78 12.15
C ALA A 263 -8.82 -8.41 12.74
N PHE A 264 -7.67 -8.31 13.42
CA PHE A 264 -7.19 -7.06 14.01
C PHE A 264 -6.75 -6.04 12.94
N TYR A 265 -5.94 -6.49 11.98
CA TYR A 265 -5.41 -5.63 10.92
C TYR A 265 -6.31 -5.57 9.69
N GLY A 266 -7.19 -6.54 9.45
CA GLY A 266 -7.79 -6.88 8.14
C GLY A 266 -8.78 -5.90 7.54
N LYS A 267 -8.82 -4.68 8.07
CA LYS A 267 -9.46 -3.54 7.41
C LYS A 267 -8.53 -2.32 7.34
N LEU A 268 -7.23 -2.52 7.49
CA LEU A 268 -6.24 -1.53 7.07
C LEU A 268 -6.17 -1.61 5.56
N ASP A 269 -6.29 -0.45 4.93
CA ASP A 269 -6.01 -0.35 3.52
C ASP A 269 -4.53 -0.70 3.27
N PRO A 270 -4.24 -1.79 2.53
CA PRO A 270 -2.86 -2.22 2.30
C PRO A 270 -2.06 -1.15 1.54
N ILE A 271 -2.68 -0.46 0.58
CA ILE A 271 -2.02 0.58 -0.21
C ILE A 271 -1.61 1.76 0.69
N SER A 272 -2.50 2.24 1.56
CA SER A 272 -2.17 3.29 2.55
C SER A 272 -1.03 2.88 3.50
N THR A 273 -0.98 1.60 3.89
CA THR A 273 0.09 1.05 4.74
C THR A 273 1.44 1.05 4.01
N LEU A 274 1.42 0.66 2.74
CA LEU A 274 2.60 0.69 1.88
C LEU A 274 3.08 2.12 1.63
N ILE A 275 2.20 3.09 1.38
CA ILE A 275 2.58 4.50 1.24
C ILE A 275 3.32 4.97 2.50
N THR A 276 2.77 4.70 3.68
CA THR A 276 3.39 5.13 4.93
C THR A 276 4.75 4.46 5.15
N THR A 277 4.85 3.17 4.83
CA THR A 277 6.09 2.39 4.96
C THR A 277 7.16 2.88 3.99
N TYR A 278 6.79 3.18 2.74
CA TYR A 278 7.69 3.56 1.65
C TYR A 278 7.65 5.06 1.33
N GLN A 279 7.22 5.90 2.28
CA GLN A 279 7.05 7.34 2.07
C GLN A 279 8.35 8.02 1.57
N GLN A 280 9.51 7.60 2.09
CA GLN A 280 10.80 8.21 1.76
C GLN A 280 11.24 7.88 0.31
N PRO A 281 11.23 6.60 -0.12
CA PRO A 281 11.37 6.26 -1.53
C PRO A 281 10.42 6.99 -2.47
N LEU A 282 9.12 7.00 -2.13
CA LEU A 282 8.10 7.63 -2.95
C LEU A 282 8.35 9.13 -3.08
N ARG A 283 8.73 9.82 -2.00
CA ARG A 283 9.09 11.24 -2.03
C ARG A 283 10.31 11.50 -2.93
N ARG A 284 11.38 10.71 -2.83
CA ARG A 284 12.59 10.91 -3.65
C ARG A 284 12.34 10.65 -5.14
N LEU A 285 11.48 9.68 -5.47
CA LEU A 285 11.11 9.38 -6.85
C LEU A 285 10.41 10.53 -7.59
N ALA A 286 9.88 11.53 -6.88
CA ALA A 286 9.32 12.72 -7.50
C ALA A 286 10.38 13.54 -8.26
N ASN A 287 11.66 13.46 -7.84
CA ASN A 287 12.76 14.30 -8.36
C ASN A 287 13.86 13.50 -9.06
N ARG A 288 13.61 12.22 -9.38
CA ARG A 288 14.59 11.31 -9.99
C ARG A 288 14.07 10.76 -11.31
#